data_AF-A0A7G5ZIE3-F1
#
_entry.id   AF-A0A7G5ZIE3-F1
#
_cell.length_a   1.000
_cell.length_b   1.000
_cell.length_c   1.000
_cell.angle_alpha   90.00
_cell.angle_beta   90.00
_cell.angle_gamma   90.00
#
_symmetry.space_group_name_H-M   'P 1'
#
loop_
_entity.id
_entity.type
_entity.pdbx_description
1 polymer ?
#
loop_
_entity_poly.entity_id
_entity_poly.type
_entity_poly.pdbx_seq_one_letter_code
_entity_poly.pdbx_strand_id
1 'polypeptide(L)'
;MKRISKLLILCLVLAVAGCDKGMLDNPMRKAVREKLKDPDSAKWGEVYVYKNRACLEVNSKNSYGGYTGKQAAWLHSFGGDSWYLDKINEDVCYESPLKELVAIDEAEEAAEKEVIALLAKIGRTVTPHELTMVNKDDPASDKCVVQASKAMTAKRIALGTKPDSRAMWEKDYAEQIAPVISGACKG
;
A
#
# COMPACT_ATOMS: atom_id res chain seq x y z
N MET A 1 -0.56 68.37 -12.43
CA MET A 1 -1.81 67.84 -11.82
C MET A 1 -2.59 67.18 -12.95
N LYS A 2 -3.01 65.91 -13.02
CA LYS A 2 -3.33 64.79 -12.09
C LYS A 2 -3.00 63.48 -12.85
N ARG A 3 -2.17 62.55 -12.35
CA ARG A 3 -2.49 61.30 -11.63
C ARG A 3 -3.64 60.46 -12.21
N ILE A 4 -3.36 59.15 -12.31
CA ILE A 4 -4.26 58.00 -12.60
C ILE A 4 -4.32 57.70 -14.12
N SER A 5 -3.76 56.61 -14.64
CA SER A 5 -4.29 55.27 -14.43
C SER A 5 -3.22 54.17 -14.59
N LYS A 6 -2.54 53.85 -13.49
CA LYS A 6 -1.73 52.63 -13.34
C LYS A 6 -2.62 51.47 -12.86
N LEU A 7 -3.71 51.17 -13.57
CA LEU A 7 -4.75 50.27 -13.08
C LEU A 7 -5.22 49.21 -14.09
N LEU A 8 -4.38 48.84 -15.06
CA LEU A 8 -4.69 47.79 -16.05
C LEU A 8 -3.57 46.76 -16.25
N ILE A 9 -2.58 46.72 -15.35
CA ILE A 9 -1.49 45.72 -15.33
C ILE A 9 -1.48 44.99 -13.97
N LEU A 10 -2.66 44.74 -13.38
CA LEU A 10 -2.80 44.00 -12.12
C LEU A 10 -3.78 42.82 -12.20
N CYS A 11 -4.28 42.47 -13.40
CA CYS A 11 -5.20 41.34 -13.56
C CYS A 11 -4.56 40.09 -14.21
N LEU A 12 -3.31 40.16 -14.70
CA LEU A 12 -2.69 39.03 -15.44
C LEU A 12 -1.71 38.18 -14.61
N VAL A 13 -1.51 38.49 -13.32
CA VAL A 13 -0.52 37.79 -12.46
C VAL A 13 -1.17 36.80 -11.48
N LEU A 14 -2.50 36.67 -11.47
CA LEU A 14 -3.22 35.77 -10.55
C LEU A 14 -3.52 34.37 -11.11
N ALA A 15 -3.04 34.03 -12.31
CA ALA A 15 -3.36 32.77 -12.98
C ALA A 15 -2.35 31.62 -12.76
N VAL A 16 -1.49 31.69 -11.75
CA VAL A 16 -0.48 30.63 -11.51
C VAL A 16 -0.32 30.33 -10.01
N ALA A 17 -1.33 29.71 -9.39
CA ALA A 17 -1.17 28.89 -8.17
C ALA A 17 -2.49 28.18 -7.80
N GLY A 18 -3.09 27.48 -8.76
CA GLY A 18 -4.17 26.52 -8.47
C GLY A 18 -3.68 25.11 -8.75
N CYS A 19 -2.80 24.57 -7.89
CA CYS A 19 -2.54 23.13 -7.91
C CYS A 19 -3.84 22.42 -7.53
N ASP A 20 -4.49 21.86 -8.54
CA ASP A 20 -5.81 21.27 -8.46
C ASP A 20 -5.75 19.99 -7.62
N LYS A 21 -6.07 20.09 -6.32
CA LYS A 21 -6.26 18.92 -5.44
C LYS A 21 -7.39 17.99 -5.92
N GLY A 22 -8.19 18.41 -6.91
CA GLY A 22 -9.30 17.63 -7.46
C GLY A 22 -8.91 16.47 -8.40
N MET A 23 -7.68 16.44 -8.92
CA MET A 23 -7.33 15.46 -9.96
C MET A 23 -6.92 14.08 -9.40
N LEU A 24 -6.27 14.03 -8.22
CA LEU A 24 -5.88 12.78 -7.55
C LEU A 24 -7.01 12.15 -6.71
N ASP A 25 -8.01 12.94 -6.36
CA ASP A 25 -9.13 12.56 -5.50
C ASP A 25 -10.11 11.59 -6.21
N ASN A 26 -10.18 11.65 -7.53
CA ASN A 26 -11.15 10.88 -8.30
C ASN A 26 -10.87 9.35 -8.30
N PRO A 27 -9.65 8.86 -8.58
CA PRO A 27 -9.36 7.43 -8.55
C PRO A 27 -9.49 6.80 -7.14
N MET A 28 -9.05 7.50 -6.10
CA MET A 28 -9.19 7.04 -4.71
C MET A 28 -10.67 6.91 -4.32
N ARG A 29 -11.46 7.96 -4.54
CA ARG A 29 -12.91 7.92 -4.24
C ARG A 29 -13.62 6.84 -5.04
N LYS A 30 -13.22 6.58 -6.28
CA LYS A 30 -13.74 5.47 -7.09
C LYS A 30 -13.47 4.13 -6.41
N ALA A 31 -12.22 3.87 -6.01
CA ALA A 31 -11.84 2.64 -5.32
C ALA A 31 -12.62 2.42 -4.01
N VAL A 32 -12.86 3.50 -3.24
CA VAL A 32 -13.70 3.43 -2.04
C VAL A 32 -15.16 3.13 -2.39
N ARG A 33 -15.76 3.86 -3.34
CA ARG A 33 -17.16 3.71 -3.75
C ARG A 33 -17.52 2.28 -4.14
N GLU A 34 -16.63 1.59 -4.87
CA GLU A 34 -16.82 0.20 -5.29
C GLU A 34 -17.02 -0.79 -4.14
N LYS A 35 -16.69 -0.39 -2.90
CA LYS A 35 -16.79 -1.23 -1.70
C LYS A 35 -17.85 -0.74 -0.70
N LEU A 36 -18.47 0.42 -0.93
CA LEU A 36 -19.54 0.94 -0.07
C LEU A 36 -20.87 0.21 -0.31
N LYS A 37 -21.74 0.20 0.71
CA LYS A 37 -23.10 -0.35 0.58
C LYS A 37 -24.02 0.55 -0.24
N ASP A 38 -23.88 1.87 -0.08
CA ASP A 38 -24.55 2.89 -0.87
C ASP A 38 -23.49 3.88 -1.40
N PRO A 39 -22.92 3.61 -2.60
CA PRO A 39 -21.84 4.43 -3.18
C PRO A 39 -22.23 5.88 -3.46
N ASP A 40 -23.51 6.13 -3.75
CA ASP A 40 -24.03 7.45 -4.13
C ASP A 40 -24.25 8.34 -2.89
N SER A 41 -24.45 7.73 -1.72
CA SER A 41 -24.54 8.44 -0.45
C SER A 41 -23.21 8.92 0.13
N ALA A 42 -22.08 8.56 -0.50
CA ALA A 42 -20.75 8.80 0.03
C ALA A 42 -20.47 10.30 0.23
N LYS A 43 -20.17 10.67 1.46
CA LYS A 43 -19.67 11.98 1.87
C LYS A 43 -18.19 11.86 2.19
N TRP A 44 -17.40 12.77 1.65
CA TRP A 44 -15.95 12.74 1.74
C TRP A 44 -15.44 13.78 2.75
N GLY A 45 -14.46 13.38 3.54
CA GLY A 45 -13.77 14.26 4.49
C GLY A 45 -12.34 14.56 4.05
N GLU A 46 -11.42 14.57 5.02
CA GLU A 46 -10.01 14.82 4.78
C GLU A 46 -9.35 13.69 3.99
N VAL A 47 -8.27 14.04 3.29
CA VAL A 47 -7.46 13.12 2.51
C VAL A 47 -6.00 13.34 2.85
N TYR A 48 -5.31 12.25 3.18
CA TYR A 48 -3.88 12.23 3.43
C TYR A 48 -3.25 11.26 2.44
N VAL A 49 -2.19 11.68 1.77
CA VAL A 49 -1.47 10.87 0.79
C VAL A 49 0.02 10.94 1.12
N TYR A 50 0.67 9.79 1.19
CA TYR A 50 2.10 9.68 1.38
C TYR A 50 2.66 8.54 0.52
N LYS A 51 3.44 8.89 -0.51
CA LYS A 51 3.90 7.99 -1.56
C LYS A 51 2.74 7.14 -2.14
N ASN A 52 2.84 5.83 -2.02
CA ASN A 52 1.88 4.83 -2.48
C ASN A 52 0.71 4.58 -1.51
N ARG A 53 0.68 5.24 -0.36
CA ARG A 53 -0.36 5.05 0.67
C ARG A 53 -1.26 6.27 0.77
N ALA A 54 -2.54 6.05 1.01
CA ALA A 54 -3.48 7.12 1.30
C ALA A 54 -4.48 6.73 2.39
N CYS A 55 -4.99 7.75 3.07
CA CYS A 55 -6.16 7.65 3.94
C CYS A 55 -7.18 8.70 3.49
N LEU A 56 -8.39 8.23 3.21
CA LEU A 56 -9.50 9.05 2.74
C LEU A 56 -10.67 8.87 3.71
N GLU A 57 -11.14 9.96 4.29
CA GLU A 57 -12.30 9.91 5.17
C GLU A 57 -13.59 9.80 4.37
N VAL A 58 -14.46 8.89 4.79
CA VAL A 58 -15.74 8.61 4.13
C VAL A 58 -16.84 8.39 5.16
N ASN A 59 -18.05 8.84 4.86
CA ASN A 59 -19.27 8.49 5.57
C ASN A 59 -20.34 8.12 4.53
N SER A 60 -20.94 6.95 4.67
CA SER A 60 -21.93 6.45 3.70
C SER A 60 -23.09 5.75 4.42
N LYS A 61 -24.19 5.54 3.70
CA LYS A 61 -25.31 4.79 4.23
C LYS A 61 -25.02 3.29 4.23
N ASN A 62 -25.50 2.61 5.26
CA ASN A 62 -25.59 1.17 5.31
C ASN A 62 -26.82 0.66 4.54
N SER A 63 -27.01 -0.66 4.52
CA SER A 63 -28.14 -1.31 3.87
C SER A 63 -29.53 -0.92 4.42
N TYR A 64 -29.60 -0.30 5.60
CA TYR A 64 -30.83 0.19 6.22
C TYR A 64 -31.07 1.69 5.94
N GLY A 65 -30.22 2.32 5.13
CA GLY A 65 -30.36 3.73 4.73
C GLY A 65 -29.85 4.75 5.74
N GLY A 66 -29.31 4.31 6.88
CA GLY A 66 -28.69 5.15 7.90
C GLY A 66 -27.19 5.33 7.66
N TYR A 67 -26.65 6.51 7.97
CA TYR A 67 -25.20 6.77 7.89
C TYR A 67 -24.45 5.97 8.95
N THR A 68 -23.33 5.34 8.56
CA THR A 68 -22.47 4.54 9.45
C THR A 68 -21.63 5.39 10.38
N GLY A 69 -21.52 6.69 10.11
CA GLY A 69 -20.58 7.58 10.78
C GLY A 69 -19.33 7.78 9.95
N LYS A 70 -18.44 8.65 10.43
CA LYS A 70 -17.18 8.97 9.77
C LYS A 70 -16.22 7.78 9.92
N GLN A 71 -15.63 7.35 8.82
CA GLN A 71 -14.73 6.20 8.73
C GLN A 71 -13.47 6.57 7.94
N ALA A 72 -12.37 5.88 8.19
CA ALA A 72 -11.14 5.98 7.43
C ALA A 72 -11.05 4.86 6.39
N ALA A 73 -10.92 5.23 5.12
CA ALA A 73 -10.59 4.32 4.03
C ALA A 73 -9.09 4.35 3.77
N TRP A 74 -8.41 3.24 3.98
CA TRP A 74 -6.97 3.08 3.75
C TRP A 74 -6.75 2.52 2.36
N LEU A 75 -5.90 3.16 1.57
CA LEU A 75 -5.64 2.80 0.19
C LEU A 75 -4.15 2.59 -0.11
N HIS A 76 -3.92 1.75 -1.12
CA HIS A 76 -2.62 1.46 -1.71
C HIS A 76 -2.63 1.78 -3.22
N SER A 77 -1.54 2.29 -3.76
CA SER A 77 -1.24 2.28 -5.19
C SER A 77 0.00 1.43 -5.49
N PHE A 78 -0.09 0.53 -6.47
CA PHE A 78 1.07 -0.25 -6.94
C PHE A 78 1.82 0.45 -8.09
N GLY A 79 1.57 1.76 -8.29
CA GLY A 79 2.08 2.54 -9.41
C GLY A 79 1.00 2.94 -10.42
N GLY A 80 1.29 3.99 -11.19
CA GLY A 80 0.32 4.62 -12.10
C GLY A 80 -0.79 5.37 -11.36
N ASP A 81 -1.95 5.53 -12.02
CA ASP A 81 -3.07 6.33 -11.50
C ASP A 81 -4.14 5.50 -10.75
N SER A 82 -3.89 4.20 -10.56
CA SER A 82 -4.86 3.29 -9.91
C SER A 82 -4.63 3.20 -8.41
N TRP A 83 -5.73 3.17 -7.67
CA TRP A 83 -5.78 3.02 -6.22
C TRP A 83 -6.64 1.82 -5.84
N TYR A 84 -6.24 1.13 -4.79
CA TYR A 84 -6.89 -0.06 -4.27
C TYR A 84 -7.23 0.16 -2.81
N LEU A 85 -8.44 -0.21 -2.42
CA LEU A 85 -8.88 -0.12 -1.03
C LEU A 85 -8.34 -1.33 -0.24
N ASP A 86 -7.54 -1.05 0.78
CA ASP A 86 -7.06 -2.07 1.72
C ASP A 86 -8.14 -2.40 2.75
N LYS A 87 -8.70 -1.37 3.40
CA LYS A 87 -9.74 -1.50 4.42
C LYS A 87 -10.50 -0.20 4.68
N ILE A 88 -11.71 -0.33 5.22
CA ILE A 88 -12.48 0.78 5.84
C ILE A 88 -12.73 0.41 7.29
N ASN A 89 -12.45 1.32 8.21
CA ASN A 89 -12.70 1.14 9.65
C ASN A 89 -13.11 2.45 10.32
N GLU A 90 -13.52 2.38 11.59
CA GLU A 90 -13.97 3.53 12.40
C GLU A 90 -12.81 4.42 12.91
N ASP A 91 -11.65 4.36 12.25
CA ASP A 91 -10.50 5.19 12.59
C ASP A 91 -10.62 6.61 11.99
N VAL A 92 -9.71 7.48 12.40
CA VAL A 92 -9.51 8.82 11.80
C VAL A 92 -8.29 8.76 10.88
N CYS A 93 -8.25 9.60 9.85
CA CYS A 93 -7.05 9.71 9.03
C CYS A 93 -5.99 10.60 9.69
N TYR A 94 -4.73 10.13 9.68
CA TYR A 94 -3.58 10.90 10.14
C TYR A 94 -2.33 10.47 9.35
N GLU A 95 -1.37 11.37 9.18
CA GLU A 95 -0.20 11.16 8.31
C GLU A 95 0.79 10.12 8.87
N SER A 96 0.93 10.04 10.20
CA SER A 96 1.96 9.20 10.84
C SER A 96 1.85 7.70 10.48
N PRO A 97 0.66 7.05 10.52
CA PRO A 97 0.50 5.67 10.07
C PRO A 97 0.83 5.47 8.60
N LEU A 98 0.56 6.44 7.74
CA LEU A 98 0.90 6.32 6.33
C LEU A 98 2.41 6.20 6.14
N LYS A 99 3.19 6.98 6.90
CA LYS A 99 4.66 6.87 6.88
C LYS A 99 5.15 5.52 7.36
N GLU A 100 4.54 4.97 8.41
CA GLU A 100 4.87 3.65 8.93
C GLU A 100 4.53 2.55 7.90
N LEU A 101 3.35 2.60 7.29
CA LEU A 101 2.94 1.67 6.24
C LEU A 101 3.87 1.73 5.02
N VAL A 102 4.25 2.93 4.58
CA VAL A 102 5.24 3.09 3.49
C VAL A 102 6.59 2.49 3.88
N ALA A 103 7.06 2.68 5.10
CA ALA A 103 8.32 2.11 5.55
C ALA A 103 8.27 0.57 5.58
N ILE A 104 7.12 0.00 5.92
CA ILE A 104 6.87 -1.44 5.83
C ILE A 104 6.94 -1.91 4.37
N ASP A 105 6.26 -1.21 3.45
CA ASP A 105 6.28 -1.56 2.02
C ASP A 105 7.69 -1.57 1.43
N GLU A 106 8.47 -0.53 1.73
CA GLU A 106 9.84 -0.40 1.26
C GLU A 106 10.74 -1.51 1.85
N ALA A 107 10.51 -1.91 3.10
CA ALA A 107 11.22 -3.00 3.74
C ALA A 107 10.82 -4.38 3.17
N GLU A 108 9.55 -4.58 2.84
CA GLU A 108 9.05 -5.79 2.17
C GLU A 108 9.66 -5.92 0.77
N GLU A 109 9.64 -4.84 -0.02
CA GLU A 109 10.22 -4.82 -1.37
C GLU A 109 11.73 -5.10 -1.33
N ALA A 110 12.45 -4.53 -0.37
CA ALA A 110 13.88 -4.78 -0.19
C ALA A 110 14.17 -6.25 0.16
N ALA A 111 13.40 -6.83 1.09
CA ALA A 111 13.55 -8.23 1.47
C ALA A 111 13.22 -9.17 0.31
N GLU A 112 12.18 -8.86 -0.48
CA GLU A 112 11.81 -9.66 -1.64
C GLU A 112 12.92 -9.67 -2.70
N LYS A 113 13.51 -8.51 -2.99
CA LYS A 113 14.67 -8.41 -3.90
C LYS A 113 15.86 -9.23 -3.41
N GLU A 114 16.13 -9.22 -2.12
CA GLU A 114 17.19 -10.03 -1.52
C GLU A 114 16.93 -11.53 -1.70
N VAL A 115 15.72 -11.99 -1.39
CA VAL A 115 15.32 -13.40 -1.55
C VAL A 115 15.38 -13.85 -3.01
N ILE A 116 14.91 -13.03 -3.94
CA ILE A 116 15.01 -13.30 -5.38
C ILE A 116 16.48 -13.40 -5.82
N ALA A 117 17.34 -12.51 -5.31
CA ALA A 117 18.77 -12.57 -5.61
C ALA A 117 19.43 -13.85 -5.05
N LEU A 118 18.99 -14.34 -3.89
CA LEU A 118 19.44 -15.62 -3.34
C LEU A 118 19.01 -16.80 -4.22
N LEU A 119 17.76 -16.81 -4.69
CA LEU A 119 17.26 -17.82 -5.62
C LEU A 119 18.05 -17.80 -6.94
N ALA A 120 18.35 -16.62 -7.47
CA ALA A 120 19.15 -16.47 -8.69
C ALA A 120 20.56 -17.08 -8.52
N LYS A 121 21.22 -16.86 -7.38
CA LYS A 121 22.54 -17.45 -7.08
C LYS A 121 22.54 -18.98 -7.10
N ILE A 122 21.42 -19.62 -6.77
CA ILE A 122 21.28 -21.08 -6.80
C ILE A 122 20.74 -21.63 -8.13
N GLY A 123 20.58 -20.77 -9.14
CA GLY A 123 20.15 -21.13 -10.49
C GLY A 123 18.64 -21.09 -10.70
N ARG A 124 17.90 -20.37 -9.85
CA ARG A 124 16.43 -20.24 -9.94
C ARG A 124 16.06 -18.81 -10.26
N THR A 125 15.43 -18.62 -11.41
CA THR A 125 14.90 -17.31 -11.81
C THR A 125 13.41 -17.30 -11.50
N VAL A 126 12.99 -16.41 -10.60
CA VAL A 126 11.59 -16.20 -10.28
C VAL A 126 11.31 -14.71 -10.21
N THR A 127 10.10 -14.33 -10.62
CA THR A 127 9.56 -12.98 -10.43
C THR A 127 8.95 -12.85 -9.02
N PRO A 128 8.76 -11.60 -8.52
CA PRO A 128 7.95 -11.33 -7.33
C PRO A 128 6.59 -12.03 -7.32
N HIS A 129 5.91 -12.01 -8.47
CA HIS A 129 4.59 -12.61 -8.61
C HIS A 129 4.64 -14.14 -8.49
N GLU A 130 5.60 -14.80 -9.13
CA GLU A 130 5.76 -16.26 -9.00
C GLU A 130 6.12 -16.67 -7.57
N LEU A 131 6.95 -15.89 -6.88
CA LEU A 131 7.33 -16.14 -5.49
C LEU A 131 6.12 -16.06 -4.53
N THR A 132 5.20 -15.15 -4.79
CA THR A 132 3.97 -14.99 -3.99
C THR A 132 2.91 -16.04 -4.32
N MET A 133 2.85 -16.49 -5.58
CA MET A 133 1.81 -17.40 -6.09
C MET A 133 2.20 -18.88 -6.06
N VAL A 134 3.39 -19.25 -5.57
CA VAL A 134 3.81 -20.65 -5.50
C VAL A 134 2.82 -21.49 -4.69
N ASN A 135 2.41 -22.64 -5.25
CA ASN A 135 1.61 -23.62 -4.54
C ASN A 135 2.49 -24.37 -3.54
N LYS A 136 2.29 -24.11 -2.24
CA LYS A 136 3.12 -24.66 -1.16
C LYS A 136 2.81 -26.13 -0.86
N ASP A 137 1.67 -26.63 -1.34
CA ASP A 137 1.18 -27.99 -1.08
C ASP A 137 1.40 -28.93 -2.27
N ASP A 138 1.77 -28.38 -3.44
CA ASP A 138 2.09 -29.17 -4.62
C ASP A 138 3.49 -29.80 -4.49
N PRO A 139 3.61 -31.14 -4.46
CA PRO A 139 4.91 -31.80 -4.40
C PRO A 139 5.77 -31.59 -5.65
N ALA A 140 5.19 -31.17 -6.77
CA ALA A 140 5.92 -30.80 -7.98
C ALA A 140 6.50 -29.38 -7.91
N SER A 141 6.06 -28.56 -6.95
CA SER A 141 6.62 -27.22 -6.76
C SER A 141 8.09 -27.30 -6.39
N ASP A 142 8.82 -26.33 -6.90
CA ASP A 142 10.23 -26.16 -6.58
C ASP A 142 10.43 -25.90 -5.07
N LYS A 143 11.08 -26.85 -4.38
CA LYS A 143 11.30 -26.79 -2.93
C LYS A 143 12.02 -25.50 -2.49
N CYS A 144 12.97 -24.99 -3.27
CA CYS A 144 13.66 -23.76 -2.92
C CYS A 144 12.74 -22.54 -3.04
N VAL A 145 11.90 -22.49 -4.07
CA VAL A 145 10.93 -21.42 -4.26
C VAL A 145 9.85 -21.48 -3.17
N VAL A 146 9.41 -22.68 -2.78
CA VAL A 146 8.48 -22.87 -1.65
C VAL A 146 9.08 -22.36 -0.34
N GLN A 147 10.32 -22.72 -0.03
CA GLN A 147 11.00 -22.25 1.19
C GLN A 147 11.20 -20.73 1.19
N ALA A 148 11.62 -20.17 0.05
CA ALA A 148 11.71 -18.72 -0.11
C ALA A 148 10.35 -18.01 0.08
N SER A 149 9.26 -18.58 -0.45
CA SER A 149 7.91 -18.03 -0.26
C SER A 149 7.43 -18.11 1.19
N LYS A 150 7.75 -19.20 1.90
CA LYS A 150 7.50 -19.34 3.34
C LYS A 150 8.28 -18.30 4.14
N ALA A 151 9.58 -18.14 3.84
CA ALA A 151 10.40 -17.09 4.44
C ALA A 151 9.78 -15.71 4.22
N MET A 152 9.42 -15.36 2.98
CA MET A 152 8.78 -14.07 2.70
C MET A 152 7.46 -13.89 3.45
N THR A 153 6.69 -14.95 3.65
CA THR A 153 5.46 -14.89 4.47
C THR A 153 5.79 -14.52 5.91
N ALA A 154 6.76 -15.18 6.54
CA ALA A 154 7.23 -14.85 7.88
C ALA A 154 7.78 -13.41 7.96
N LYS A 155 8.54 -12.97 6.96
CA LYS A 155 9.11 -11.62 6.90
C LYS A 155 8.05 -10.53 6.85
N ARG A 156 7.02 -10.68 6.00
CA ARG A 156 5.89 -9.74 5.92
C ARG A 156 5.17 -9.62 7.25
N ILE A 157 4.92 -10.76 7.91
CA ILE A 157 4.28 -10.77 9.22
C ILE A 157 5.18 -10.07 10.26
N ALA A 158 6.49 -10.31 10.25
CA ALA A 158 7.44 -9.66 11.16
C ALA A 158 7.45 -8.13 11.02
N LEU A 159 7.39 -7.63 9.77
CA LEU A 159 7.36 -6.19 9.47
C LEU A 159 6.05 -5.55 9.92
N GLY A 160 4.91 -6.23 9.73
CA GLY A 160 3.59 -5.73 10.11
C GLY A 160 3.19 -5.93 11.59
N THR A 161 3.98 -6.66 12.38
CA THR A 161 3.67 -6.91 13.80
C THR A 161 4.43 -5.99 14.75
N LYS A 162 3.87 -5.85 15.97
CA LYS A 162 4.47 -5.12 17.08
C LYS A 162 5.81 -5.76 17.51
N PRO A 163 6.74 -4.99 18.10
CA PRO A 163 8.06 -5.46 18.50
C PRO A 163 8.05 -6.78 19.30
N ASP A 164 7.11 -6.93 20.24
CA ASP A 164 7.05 -8.10 21.13
C ASP A 164 6.76 -9.43 20.40
N SER A 165 6.11 -9.37 19.24
CA SER A 165 5.84 -10.56 18.41
C SER A 165 6.81 -10.70 17.23
N ARG A 166 7.58 -9.65 16.92
CA ARG A 166 8.47 -9.58 15.77
C ARG A 166 9.59 -10.63 15.83
N ALA A 167 10.20 -10.82 17.00
CA ALA A 167 11.33 -11.72 17.17
C ALA A 167 11.00 -13.18 16.79
N MET A 168 9.77 -13.63 17.07
CA MET A 168 9.30 -14.97 16.68
C MET A 168 9.27 -15.13 15.16
N TRP A 169 8.73 -14.14 14.44
CA TRP A 169 8.63 -14.17 12.98
C TRP A 169 9.98 -13.95 12.29
N GLU A 170 10.88 -13.17 12.89
CA GLU A 170 12.26 -13.06 12.40
C GLU A 170 13.03 -14.37 12.54
N LYS A 171 12.79 -15.11 13.63
CA LYS A 171 13.33 -16.46 13.80
C LYS A 171 12.76 -17.42 12.74
N ASP A 172 11.44 -17.44 12.53
CA ASP A 172 10.83 -18.28 11.49
C ASP A 172 11.36 -17.91 10.09
N TYR A 173 11.48 -16.61 9.77
CA TYR A 173 12.13 -16.16 8.53
C TYR A 173 13.52 -16.78 8.37
N ALA A 174 14.37 -16.70 9.41
CA ALA A 174 15.72 -17.25 9.39
C ALA A 174 15.74 -18.77 9.17
N GLU A 175 14.81 -19.51 9.80
CA GLU A 175 14.68 -20.96 9.65
C GLU A 175 14.23 -21.34 8.23
N GLN A 176 13.24 -20.66 7.66
CA GLN A 176 12.74 -20.94 6.30
C GLN A 176 13.73 -20.54 5.20
N ILE A 177 14.52 -19.46 5.39
CA ILE A 177 15.46 -18.98 4.36
C ILE A 177 16.80 -19.73 4.37
N ALA A 178 17.18 -20.35 5.49
CA ALA A 178 18.45 -21.06 5.61
C ALA A 178 18.69 -22.17 4.56
N PRO A 179 17.70 -23.03 4.21
CA PRO A 179 17.84 -23.99 3.11
C PRO A 179 18.08 -23.34 1.74
N VAL A 180 17.55 -22.14 1.52
CA VAL A 180 17.75 -21.37 0.27
C VAL A 180 19.18 -20.82 0.21
N ILE A 181 19.65 -20.23 1.32
CA ILE A 181 21.02 -19.69 1.43
C ILE A 181 22.07 -20.79 1.24
N SER A 182 21.86 -21.94 1.88
CA SER A 182 22.79 -23.09 1.80
C SER A 182 22.65 -23.90 0.51
N GLY A 183 21.56 -23.73 -0.23
CA GLY A 183 21.21 -24.56 -1.39
C GLY A 183 20.75 -25.98 -1.04
N ALA A 184 20.53 -26.29 0.25
CA ALA A 184 20.07 -27.60 0.71
C ALA A 184 18.67 -27.98 0.19
N CYS A 185 17.90 -27.00 -0.30
CA CYS A 185 16.58 -27.22 -0.91
C CYS A 185 16.62 -27.83 -2.32
N LYS A 186 17.81 -28.06 -2.93
CA LYS A 186 17.96 -28.56 -4.31
C LYS A 186 17.63 -30.06 -4.52
N GLY A 187 17.21 -30.78 -3.49
CA GLY A 187 16.93 -32.22 -3.56
C GLY A 187 15.52 -32.58 -4.03
#